data_AF-A0AAD4T7R7-F1
#
_entry.id   AF-A0AAD4T7R7-F1
#
_cell.length_a   1.000
_cell.length_b   1.000
_cell.length_c   1.000
_cell.angle_alpha   90.00
_cell.angle_beta   90.00
_cell.angle_gamma   90.00
#
_symmetry.space_group_name_H-M   'P 1'
#
loop_
_entity.id
_entity.type
_entity.pdbx_description
1 polymer ?
#
loop_
_entity_poly.entity_id
_entity_poly.type
_entity_poly.pdbx_seq_one_letter_code
_entity_poly.pdbx_strand_id
1 'polypeptide(L)' 'MRKWNNWEKETKSAEYQFTYEMKNKHKQIKKMEISQHTKYFCEFCGKYAVKRKPVGIWGCKDCGKVKAGCAYTSA' A
#
# COMPACT_ATOMS: atom_id res chain seq x y z
N MET A 1 35.12 1.65 27.76
CA MET A 1 34.14 1.77 26.65
C MET A 1 34.84 1.48 25.33
N ARG A 2 34.33 0.54 24.53
CA ARG A 2 34.92 0.21 23.22
C ARG A 2 34.57 1.30 22.21
N LYS A 3 35.58 2.02 21.71
CA LYS A 3 35.43 2.97 20.60
C LYS A 3 35.31 2.17 19.30
N TRP A 4 34.34 2.53 18.47
CA TRP A 4 34.11 1.92 17.16
C TRP A 4 35.08 2.49 16.14
N ASN A 5 35.64 1.61 15.31
CA ASN A 5 36.51 2.00 14.21
C ASN A 5 35.65 2.53 13.04
N ASN A 6 36.21 3.36 12.15
CA ASN A 6 35.44 3.94 11.04
C ASN A 6 34.80 2.88 10.14
N TRP A 7 35.55 1.84 9.79
CA TRP A 7 35.05 0.73 8.99
C TRP A 7 33.84 0.03 9.63
N GLU A 8 33.87 -0.19 10.95
CA GLU A 8 32.76 -0.82 11.67
C GLU A 8 31.50 0.09 11.72
N LYS A 9 31.66 1.42 11.63
CA LYS A 9 30.53 2.36 11.55
C LYS A 9 29.93 2.40 10.16
N GLU A 10 30.76 2.36 9.13
CA GLU A 10 30.34 2.34 7.73
C GLU A 10 29.55 1.07 7.40
N THR A 11 30.04 -0.10 7.83
CA THR A 11 29.33 -1.38 7.64
C THR A 11 27.96 -1.37 8.31
N LYS A 12 27.87 -0.92 9.57
CA LYS A 12 26.58 -0.76 10.28
C LYS A 12 25.64 0.24 9.60
N SER A 13 26.18 1.33 9.05
CA SER A 13 25.37 2.31 8.32
C SER A 13 24.77 1.70 7.06
N ALA A 14 25.57 0.96 6.29
CA ALA A 14 25.12 0.28 5.08
C ALA A 14 24.06 -0.80 5.38
N GLU A 15 24.26 -1.60 6.42
CA GLU A 15 23.28 -2.60 6.89
C GLU A 15 21.94 -1.94 7.30
N TYR A 16 22.00 -0.80 7.99
CA TYR A 16 20.82 -0.02 8.35
C TYR A 16 20.08 0.51 7.11
N GLN A 17 20.79 1.07 6.14
CA GLN A 17 20.18 1.57 4.90
C GLN A 17 19.49 0.45 4.12
N PHE A 18 20.15 -0.69 3.96
CA PHE A 18 19.58 -1.83 3.24
C PHE A 18 18.30 -2.36 3.90
N THR A 19 18.31 -2.52 5.22
CA THR A 19 17.14 -2.99 5.97
C THR A 19 16.00 -1.97 5.96
N TYR A 20 16.31 -0.67 6.03
CA TYR A 20 15.33 0.40 5.94
C TYR A 20 14.63 0.43 4.58
N GLU A 21 15.39 0.32 3.49
CA GLU A 21 14.85 0.25 2.14
C GLU A 21 13.91 -0.95 1.93
N MET A 22 14.33 -2.15 2.35
CA MET A 22 13.52 -3.36 2.27
C MET A 22 12.21 -3.21 3.06
N LYS A 23 12.28 -2.65 4.27
CA LYS A 23 11.11 -2.40 5.11
C LYS A 23 10.13 -1.40 4.47
N ASN A 24 10.65 -0.35 3.85
CA ASN A 24 9.83 0.64 3.15
C ASN A 24 9.12 0.05 1.93
N LYS A 25 9.83 -0.76 1.13
CA LYS A 25 9.23 -1.45 -0.03
C LYS A 25 8.08 -2.38 0.41
N HIS A 26 8.30 -3.21 1.42
CA HIS A 26 7.25 -4.09 1.95
C HIS A 26 6.04 -3.31 2.49
N LYS A 27 6.27 -2.18 3.16
CA LYS A 27 5.18 -1.32 3.65
C LYS A 27 4.31 -0.78 2.51
N GLN A 28 4.92 -0.40 1.39
CA GLN A 28 4.18 0.09 0.23
C GLN A 28 3.38 -1.03 -0.47
N ILE A 29 4.01 -2.19 -0.69
CA ILE A 29 3.35 -3.36 -1.31
C ILE A 29 2.14 -3.80 -0.48
N LYS A 30 2.30 -3.90 0.84
CA LYS A 30 1.21 -4.28 1.75
C LYS A 30 0.01 -3.33 1.66
N LYS A 31 0.23 -2.01 1.51
CA LYS A 31 -0.86 -1.05 1.32
C LYS A 31 -1.63 -1.31 0.01
N MET A 32 -0.91 -1.60 -1.07
CA MET A 32 -1.53 -1.90 -2.38
C MET A 32 -2.34 -3.20 -2.31
N GLU A 33 -1.80 -4.24 -1.67
CA GLU A 33 -2.47 -5.53 -1.50
C GLU A 33 -3.76 -5.40 -0.66
N ILE A 34 -3.72 -4.64 0.44
CA ILE A 34 -4.91 -4.35 1.25
C ILE A 34 -5.98 -3.67 0.38
N SER A 35 -5.61 -2.60 -0.35
CA SER A 35 -6.55 -1.84 -1.19
C SER A 35 -7.23 -2.69 -2.29
N GLN A 36 -6.54 -3.72 -2.77
CA GLN A 36 -7.07 -4.63 -3.78
C GLN A 36 -8.13 -5.58 -3.21
N HIS A 37 -7.96 -6.01 -1.95
CA HIS A 37 -8.84 -6.98 -1.31
C HIS A 37 -9.96 -6.35 -0.47
N THR A 38 -9.86 -5.06 -0.15
CA THR A 38 -10.89 -4.35 0.64
C THR A 38 -12.16 -4.12 -0.18
N LYS A 39 -13.30 -4.15 0.51
CA LYS A 39 -14.59 -3.68 -0.02
C LYS A 39 -14.87 -2.28 0.54
N TYR A 40 -15.30 -1.37 -0.32
CA TYR A 40 -15.63 0.00 0.04
C TYR A 40 -17.13 0.24 -0.04
N PHE A 41 -17.58 1.29 0.66
CA PHE A 41 -18.96 1.72 0.66
C PHE A 41 -19.38 2.25 -0.71
N CYS A 42 -20.56 1.87 -1.17
CA CYS A 42 -21.14 2.37 -2.41
C CYS A 42 -22.14 3.48 -2.11
N GLU A 43 -21.88 4.70 -2.58
CA GLU A 43 -22.80 5.85 -2.46
C GLU A 43 -24.12 5.64 -3.20
N PHE A 44 -24.14 4.79 -4.24
CA PHE A 44 -25.33 4.54 -5.05
C PHE A 44 -26.31 3.56 -4.40
N CYS A 45 -25.81 2.48 -3.78
CA CYS A 45 -26.66 1.41 -3.25
C CYS A 45 -26.55 1.20 -1.74
N GLY A 46 -25.73 2.00 -1.05
CA GLY A 46 -25.57 1.96 0.40
C GLY A 46 -24.89 0.71 0.96
N LYS A 47 -24.26 -0.11 0.11
CA LYS A 47 -23.66 -1.40 0.50
C LYS A 47 -22.14 -1.38 0.36
N TYR A 48 -21.45 -2.15 1.21
CA TYR A 48 -20.01 -2.40 1.11
C TYR A 48 -19.70 -3.45 0.04
N ALA A 49 -19.80 -3.04 -1.23
CA ALA A 49 -19.62 -3.93 -2.37
C ALA A 49 -18.73 -3.35 -3.48
N VAL A 50 -18.17 -2.15 -3.29
CA VAL A 50 -17.23 -1.54 -4.23
C VAL A 50 -15.87 -2.22 -4.10
N LYS A 51 -15.32 -2.68 -5.23
CA LYS A 51 -13.97 -3.24 -5.32
C LYS A 51 -13.21 -2.62 -6.49
N ARG A 52 -11.88 -2.52 -6.34
CA ARG A 52 -10.97 -2.10 -7.41
C ARG A 52 -10.95 -3.17 -8.50
N LYS A 53 -11.11 -2.77 -9.77
CA LYS A 53 -10.89 -3.65 -10.93
C LYS A 53 -9.48 -3.39 -11.50
N PRO A 54 -9.26 -2.61 -12.58
CA PRO A 54 -7.94 -2.07 -12.89
C PRO A 54 -7.69 -0.74 -12.15
N VAL A 55 -6.47 -0.21 -12.29
CA VAL A 55 -6.04 1.05 -11.67
C VAL A 55 -7.03 2.18 -11.98
N GLY A 56 -7.51 2.84 -10.93
CA GLY A 56 -8.41 4.00 -11.04
C GLY A 56 -9.88 3.67 -11.36
N ILE A 57 -10.24 2.38 -11.52
CA ILE A 57 -11.61 1.95 -11.79
C ILE A 57 -12.15 1.14 -10.61
N TRP A 58 -13.28 1.59 -10.07
CA TRP A 58 -13.93 1.04 -8.89
C TRP A 58 -15.35 0.58 -9.22
N GLY A 59 -15.62 -0.72 -9.14
CA GLY A 59 -16.91 -1.30 -9.50
C GLY A 59 -17.65 -1.84 -8.28
N CYS A 60 -18.93 -1.51 -8.15
CA CYS A 60 -19.82 -2.14 -7.19
C CYS A 60 -20.36 -3.46 -7.75
N LYS A 61 -20.21 -4.55 -6.99
CA LYS A 61 -20.76 -5.86 -7.41
C LYS A 61 -22.30 -5.88 -7.38
N ASP A 62 -22.91 -5.17 -6.44
CA ASP A 62 -24.35 -5.28 -6.19
C ASP A 62 -25.19 -4.43 -7.15
N CYS A 63 -24.80 -3.17 -7.37
CA CYS A 63 -25.54 -2.27 -8.27
C CYS A 63 -24.94 -2.15 -9.67
N GLY A 64 -23.79 -2.79 -9.93
CA GLY A 64 -23.10 -2.78 -11.23
C GLY A 64 -22.49 -1.43 -11.64
N LYS A 65 -22.66 -0.37 -10.83
CA LYS A 65 -22.11 0.95 -11.12
C LYS A 65 -20.59 0.94 -10.98
N VAL A 66 -19.94 1.68 -11.89
CA VAL A 66 -18.49 1.87 -11.94
C VAL A 66 -18.19 3.35 -11.73
N LYS A 67 -17.28 3.65 -10.79
CA LYS A 67 -16.78 4.99 -10.48
C LYS A 67 -15.31 5.06 -10.93
N ALA A 68 -14.96 6.15 -11.59
CA ALA A 68 -13.55 6.51 -11.78
C ALA A 68 -13.06 7.18 -10.51
N GLY A 69 -11.89 6.79 -10.02
CA GLY A 69 -11.32 7.29 -8.79
C GLY A 69 -9.80 7.19 -8.77
N CYS A 70 -9.20 7.47 -7.63
CA CYS A 70 -7.75 7.37 -7.47
C CYS A 70 -7.28 5.91 -7.62
N ALA A 71 -6.01 5.76 -8.00
CA ALA A 71 -5.39 4.47 -8.33
C ALA A 71 -5.49 3.43 -7.20
N TYR A 72 -5.41 3.87 -5.94
CA TYR A 72 -5.30 3.03 -4.74
C TYR A 72 -6.23 3.43 -3.60
N THR A 73 -7.05 4.47 -3.79
CA THR A 73 -8.06 4.93 -2.84
C THR A 73 -9.37 5.17 -3.58
N SER A 74 -10.47 4.66 -3.06
CA SER A 74 -11.79 5.05 -3.52
C SER A 74 -12.06 6.46 -2.99
N ALA A 75 -12.05 7.44 -3.89
CA ALA A 75 -12.55 8.78 -3.60
C ALA A 75 -14.08 8.75 -3.49
#